data_AF-A0A2N2G322-F1
#
_entry.id   AF-A0A2N2G322-F1
#
_cell.length_a   1.000
_cell.length_b   1.000
_cell.length_c   1.000
_cell.angle_alpha   90.00
_cell.angle_beta   90.00
_cell.angle_gamma   90.00
#
_symmetry.space_group_name_H-M   'P 1'
#
loop_
_entity.id
_entity.type
_entity.pdbx_description
1 polymer ?
#
loop_
_entity_poly.entity_id
_entity_poly.type
_entity_poly.pdbx_seq_one_letter_code
_entity_poly.pdbx_strand_id
1 'polypeptide(L)'
;MPNQYQEAIENSNIVSKTDIDGIITFVNEEFCNIFGYSKEELLGKNHNIIRHPDVPSSNFQELWETIKVEKKPYKSTVKNLTKDKKTVYLNTTIT
;
A
#
# COMPACT_ATOMS: atom_id res chain seq x y z
N MET A 1 -5.63 4.54 -25.85
CA MET A 1 -6.82 3.92 -25.24
C MET A 1 -6.40 3.38 -23.87
N PRO A 2 -6.78 4.00 -22.75
CA PRO A 2 -6.61 3.36 -21.45
C PRO A 2 -7.48 2.11 -21.41
N ASN A 3 -6.93 1.02 -20.90
CA ASN A 3 -7.54 -0.29 -20.94
C ASN A 3 -8.66 -0.32 -19.89
N GLN A 4 -9.93 -0.55 -20.27
CA GLN A 4 -11.09 -0.61 -19.35
C GLN A 4 -10.91 -1.54 -18.14
N TYR A 5 -9.98 -2.49 -18.23
CA TYR A 5 -9.58 -3.37 -17.13
C TYR A 5 -8.83 -2.65 -16.00
N GLN A 6 -8.07 -1.59 -16.30
CA GLN A 6 -7.39 -0.79 -15.27
C GLN A 6 -8.41 -0.01 -14.43
N GLU A 7 -9.37 0.65 -15.07
CA GLU A 7 -10.43 1.39 -14.37
C GLU A 7 -11.32 0.49 -13.51
N ALA A 8 -11.63 -0.74 -13.95
CA ALA A 8 -12.43 -1.68 -13.16
C ALA A 8 -11.69 -2.22 -11.92
N ILE A 9 -10.37 -2.40 -12.02
CA ILE A 9 -9.53 -2.75 -10.86
C ILE A 9 -9.37 -1.54 -9.94
N GLU A 10 -9.21 -0.34 -10.50
CA GLU A 10 -9.06 0.92 -9.74
C GLU A 10 -10.32 1.33 -8.96
N ASN A 11 -11.51 0.93 -9.44
CA ASN A 11 -12.80 1.18 -8.76
C ASN A 11 -13.14 0.14 -7.67
N SER A 12 -12.30 -0.87 -7.42
CA SER A 12 -12.55 -1.88 -6.37
C SER A 12 -11.30 -2.28 -5.58
N ASN A 13 -10.11 -1.85 -6.02
CA ASN A 13 -8.85 -2.09 -5.34
C ASN A 13 -8.13 -0.77 -5.08
N ILE A 14 -7.64 -0.62 -3.85
CA ILE A 14 -6.72 0.45 -3.50
C ILE A 14 -5.35 0.19 -4.10
N VAL A 15 -4.74 1.23 -4.67
CA VAL A 15 -3.44 1.15 -5.32
C VAL A 15 -2.53 2.24 -4.78
N SER A 16 -1.32 1.85 -4.44
CA SER A 16 -0.22 2.76 -4.12
C SER A 16 1.06 2.27 -4.78
N LYS A 17 1.96 3.20 -5.11
CA LYS A 17 3.30 2.89 -5.59
C LYS A 17 4.29 3.59 -4.69
N THR A 18 5.40 2.91 -4.45
CA THR A 18 6.52 3.45 -3.68
C THR A 18 7.81 3.29 -4.47
N ASP A 19 8.79 4.15 -4.19
CA ASP A 19 10.16 3.95 -4.64
C ASP A 19 10.89 2.88 -3.78
N ILE A 20 12.15 2.57 -4.08
CA ILE A 20 12.95 1.53 -3.41
C ILE A 20 13.21 1.79 -1.92
N ASP A 21 13.06 3.05 -1.50
CA ASP A 21 13.14 3.52 -0.12
C ASP A 21 11.78 3.49 0.61
N GLY A 22 10.71 3.01 -0.06
CA GLY A 22 9.37 2.94 0.51
C GLY A 22 8.64 4.30 0.55
N ILE A 23 9.14 5.29 -0.19
CA ILE A 23 8.51 6.60 -0.34
C ILE A 23 7.38 6.51 -1.36
N ILE A 24 6.18 6.92 -0.96
CA ILE A 24 4.99 6.91 -1.82
C ILE A 24 5.18 7.90 -2.97
N THR A 25 5.13 7.38 -4.20
CA THR A 25 5.21 8.16 -5.45
C THR A 25 3.85 8.29 -6.13
N PHE A 26 2.90 7.42 -5.80
CA PHE A 26 1.54 7.45 -6.35
C PHE A 26 0.54 6.78 -5.42
N VAL A 27 -0.69 7.31 -5.35
CA VAL A 27 -1.85 6.69 -4.72
C VAL A 27 -3.11 6.99 -5.53
N ASN A 28 -4.02 6.03 -5.63
CA ASN A 28 -5.34 6.27 -6.23
C ASN A 28 -6.30 6.95 -5.22
N GLU A 29 -7.45 7.41 -5.72
CA GLU A 29 -8.46 8.08 -4.88
C GLU A 29 -9.07 7.13 -3.86
N GLU A 30 -9.26 5.85 -4.23
CA GLU A 30 -9.82 4.87 -3.28
C GLU A 30 -8.90 4.63 -2.08
N PHE A 31 -7.57 4.61 -2.28
CA PHE A 31 -6.63 4.54 -1.16
C PHE A 31 -6.83 5.72 -0.21
N CYS A 32 -6.98 6.93 -0.76
CA CYS A 32 -7.22 8.13 0.02
C CYS A 32 -8.53 8.03 0.82
N ASN A 33 -9.60 7.54 0.18
CA ASN A 33 -10.92 7.36 0.80
C ASN A 33 -10.89 6.34 1.94
N ILE A 34 -10.26 5.18 1.74
CA ILE A 34 -10.18 4.12 2.76
C ILE A 34 -9.37 4.59 3.98
N PHE A 35 -8.23 5.24 3.75
CA PHE A 35 -7.34 5.62 4.85
C PHE A 35 -7.64 6.99 5.46
N GLY A 36 -8.45 7.82 4.79
CA GLY A 36 -8.81 9.16 5.25
C GLY A 36 -7.69 10.18 5.13
N TYR A 37 -6.73 9.95 4.22
CA TYR A 37 -5.65 10.89 3.93
C TYR A 37 -5.86 11.49 2.54
N SER A 38 -5.46 12.75 2.36
CA SER A 38 -5.36 13.35 1.04
C SER A 38 -4.12 12.85 0.29
N LYS A 39 -4.14 12.94 -1.06
CA LYS A 39 -2.96 12.61 -1.88
C LYS A 39 -1.73 13.41 -1.46
N GLU A 40 -1.91 14.70 -1.16
CA GLU A 40 -0.83 15.61 -0.75
C GLU A 40 -0.20 15.20 0.59
N GLU A 41 -0.98 14.63 1.51
CA GLU A 41 -0.46 14.10 2.78
C GLU A 41 0.34 12.81 2.60
N LEU A 42 0.04 12.04 1.56
CA LEU A 42 0.64 10.73 1.31
C LEU A 42 1.87 10.80 0.40
N LEU A 43 1.85 11.65 -0.63
CA LEU A 43 2.94 11.76 -1.59
C LEU A 43 4.22 12.25 -0.90
N GLY A 44 5.34 11.55 -1.16
CA GLY A 44 6.63 11.85 -0.53
C GLY A 44 6.75 11.36 0.92
N LYS A 45 5.73 10.72 1.49
CA LYS A 45 5.80 10.07 2.81
C LYS A 45 6.17 8.60 2.67
N ASN A 46 6.70 8.03 3.75
CA ASN A 46 6.95 6.61 3.83
C ASN A 46 5.62 5.85 3.93
N HIS A 47 5.51 4.72 3.25
CA HIS A 47 4.30 3.88 3.25
C HIS A 47 3.92 3.35 4.64
N ASN A 48 4.84 3.39 5.61
CA ASN A 48 4.57 3.04 7.00
C ASN A 48 3.55 3.94 7.71
N ILE A 49 3.15 5.08 7.13
CA ILE A 49 2.16 6.01 7.72
C ILE A 49 0.80 5.36 7.99
N ILE A 50 0.43 4.36 7.19
CA ILE A 50 -0.80 3.57 7.38
C ILE A 50 -0.57 2.27 8.15
N ARG A 51 0.67 1.98 8.58
CA ARG A 51 0.98 0.71 9.25
C ARG A 51 0.35 0.69 10.63
N HIS A 52 -0.28 -0.43 10.97
CA HIS A 52 -0.74 -0.62 12.34
C HIS A 52 0.47 -0.74 13.31
N PRO A 53 0.45 -0.09 14.49
CA PRO A 53 1.57 -0.14 15.44
C PRO A 53 1.94 -1.56 15.89
N ASP A 54 0.94 -2.44 16.03
CA ASP A 54 1.16 -3.88 16.33
C ASP A 54 1.94 -4.66 15.26
N VAL A 55 2.11 -4.15 14.05
CA VAL A 55 2.86 -4.85 13.00
C VAL A 55 4.34 -4.47 13.15
N PRO A 56 5.21 -5.41 13.57
CA PRO A 56 6.61 -5.12 13.77
C PRO A 56 7.32 -4.93 12.42
N SER A 57 8.36 -4.10 12.42
CA SER A 57 9.18 -3.84 11.24
C SER A 57 9.88 -5.08 10.69
N SER A 58 10.06 -6.12 11.50
CA SER A 58 10.69 -7.39 11.09
C SER A 58 9.91 -8.12 10.00
N ASN A 59 8.58 -7.94 9.91
CA ASN A 59 7.77 -8.50 8.82
C ASN A 59 8.11 -7.92 7.43
N PHE A 60 8.83 -6.79 7.38
CA PHE A 60 9.26 -6.20 6.11
C PHE A 60 10.51 -6.87 5.55
N GLN A 61 11.26 -7.62 6.35
CA GLN A 61 12.46 -8.31 5.87
C GLN A 61 12.09 -9.36 4.82
N GLU A 62 11.08 -10.19 5.11
CA GLU A 62 10.54 -11.19 4.19
C GLU A 62 9.95 -10.55 2.93
N LEU A 63 9.23 -9.43 3.10
CA LEU A 63 8.70 -8.64 1.97
C LEU A 63 9.82 -8.18 1.02
N TRP A 64 10.86 -7.55 1.57
CA TRP A 64 11.97 -7.02 0.78
C TRP A 64 12.79 -8.13 0.14
N GLU A 65 12.99 -9.24 0.83
CA GLU A 65 13.65 -10.42 0.28
C GLU A 65 12.86 -10.98 -0.91
N THR A 66 11.55 -11.17 -0.77
CA THR A 66 10.68 -11.69 -1.84
C THR A 66 10.72 -10.80 -3.09
N ILE A 67 10.64 -9.48 -2.93
CA ILE A 67 10.56 -8.55 -4.06
C ILE A 67 11.94 -8.26 -4.66
N LYS A 68 12.95 -7.95 -3.83
CA LYS A 68 14.28 -7.55 -4.32
C LYS A 68 15.13 -8.75 -4.73
N VAL A 69 15.08 -9.85 -3.96
CA VAL A 69 15.93 -11.03 -4.21
C VAL A 69 15.22 -12.01 -5.13
N GLU A 70 14.01 -12.44 -4.78
CA GLU A 70 13.31 -13.45 -5.57
C GLU A 70 12.62 -12.91 -6.82
N LYS A 71 12.42 -11.59 -6.92
CA LYS A 71 11.67 -10.92 -7.99
C LYS A 71 10.28 -11.54 -8.20
N LYS A 72 9.64 -11.94 -7.10
CA LYS A 72 8.30 -12.54 -7.09
C LYS A 72 7.29 -11.58 -6.45
N PRO A 73 6.02 -11.66 -6.86
CA PRO A 73 4.96 -10.94 -6.17
C PRO A 73 4.83 -11.45 -4.73
N TYR A 74 4.93 -10.55 -3.76
CA TYR A 74 4.60 -10.83 -2.37
C TYR A 74 3.11 -10.66 -2.13
N LYS A 75 2.45 -11.64 -1.52
CA LYS A 75 1.02 -11.60 -1.19
C LYS A 75 0.82 -11.87 0.29
N SER A 76 0.20 -10.93 1.00
CA SER A 76 -0.09 -11.09 2.41
C SER A 76 -1.30 -10.25 2.85
N THR A 77 -1.97 -10.69 3.90
CA THR A 77 -3.02 -9.90 4.56
C THR A 77 -2.36 -8.96 5.57
N VAL A 78 -2.38 -7.66 5.29
CA VAL A 78 -1.71 -6.64 6.12
C VAL A 78 -2.73 -5.90 6.98
N LYS A 79 -2.43 -5.77 8.27
CA LYS A 79 -3.18 -4.94 9.23
C LYS A 79 -2.69 -3.49 9.13
N ASN A 80 -3.59 -2.58 8.76
CA ASN A 80 -3.31 -1.17 8.61
C ASN A 80 -4.22 -0.32 9.52
N LEU A 81 -3.84 0.93 9.73
CA LEU A 81 -4.54 1.89 10.57
C LEU A 81 -4.87 3.15 9.76
N THR A 82 -6.15 3.52 9.73
CA THR A 82 -6.59 4.75 9.08
C THR A 82 -6.24 5.97 9.94
N LYS A 83 -6.32 7.18 9.36
CA LYS A 83 -6.14 8.46 10.08
C LYS A 83 -7.05 8.58 11.31
N ASP A 84 -8.26 8.03 11.20
CA ASP A 84 -9.28 7.99 12.24
C ASP A 84 -9.05 6.88 13.29
N LYS A 85 -7.87 6.24 13.27
CA LYS A 85 -7.48 5.11 14.14
C LYS A 85 -8.34 3.86 14.00
N LYS A 86 -8.97 3.66 12.84
CA LYS A 86 -9.70 2.41 12.55
C LYS A 86 -8.74 1.38 11.99
N THR A 87 -8.84 0.15 12.50
CA THR A 87 -8.06 -0.98 11.98
C THR A 87 -8.73 -1.51 10.72
N VAL A 88 -7.95 -1.68 9.65
CA VAL A 88 -8.40 -2.30 8.41
C VAL A 88 -7.45 -3.44 8.03
N TYR A 89 -8.02 -4.54 7.54
CA TYR A 89 -7.26 -5.70 7.05
C TYR A 89 -7.38 -5.75 5.54
N LEU A 90 -6.24 -5.76 4.86
CA LEU A 90 -6.18 -5.65 3.39
C LEU A 90 -5.37 -6.81 2.83
N ASN A 91 -5.90 -7.44 1.80
CA ASN A 91 -5.13 -8.41 1.01
C ASN A 91 -4.23 -7.62 0.07
N THR A 92 -2.95 -7.50 0.42
CA THR A 92 -1.97 -6.71 -0.32
C THR A 92 -1.16 -7.64 -1.22
N THR A 93 -1.09 -7.29 -2.51
CA THR A 93 -0.14 -7.87 -3.44
C THR A 93 0.89 -6.78 -3.79
N ILE A 94 2.17 -7.07 -3.60
CA ILE A 94 3.27 -6.16 -3.90
C ILE A 94 4.11 -6.83 -4.99
N THR A 95 4.31 -6.12 -6.10
CA THR A 95 4.95 -6.60 -7.34
C THR A 95 6.09 -5.70 -7.73
#